data_AF-A0A7X2V4Z9-F1
#
_entry.id   AF-A0A7X2V4Z9-F1
#
_cell.length_a   1.000
_cell.length_b   1.000
_cell.length_c   1.000
_cell.angle_alpha   90.00
_cell.angle_beta   90.00
_cell.angle_gamma   90.00
#
_symmetry.space_group_name_H-M   'P 1'
#
loop_
_entity.id
_entity.type
_entity.pdbx_description
1 polymer ?
#
loop_
_entity_poly.entity_id
_entity_poly.type
_entity_poly.pdbx_seq_one_letter_code
_entity_poly.pdbx_strand_id
1 'polypeptide(L)' 'MDLDFPNINKVTTIEAISWYTGKVAEVTQKKHRIAGTFSEGYINALLAWKQGLNSKIAEARRSL' A
#
# COMPACT_ATOMS: atom_id res chain seq x y z
N MET A 1 -4.44 15.81 3.93
CA MET A 1 -4.91 14.41 4.08
C MET A 1 -3.76 13.68 4.72
N ASP A 2 -3.87 13.37 6.00
CA ASP A 2 -2.86 12.56 6.67
C ASP A 2 -2.88 11.16 6.06
N LEU A 3 -1.77 10.80 5.42
CA LEU A 3 -1.59 9.49 4.81
C LEU A 3 -1.18 8.53 5.91
N ASP A 4 -2.17 7.92 6.57
CA ASP A 4 -1.92 7.00 7.66
C ASP A 4 -1.54 5.61 7.11
N PHE A 5 -0.33 5.53 6.56
CA PHE A 5 0.22 4.29 6.05
C PHE A 5 0.93 3.53 7.17
N PRO A 6 0.68 2.22 7.32
CA PRO A 6 1.39 1.43 8.31
C PRO A 6 2.89 1.45 8.04
N ASN A 7 3.68 1.51 9.11
CA ASN A 7 5.13 1.45 8.99
C ASN A 7 5.54 0.05 8.53
N ILE A 8 6.08 -0.03 7.31
CA ILE A 8 6.49 -1.28 6.63
C ILE A 8 7.44 -2.11 7.49
N ASN A 9 8.30 -1.48 8.30
CA ASN A 9 9.27 -2.17 9.15
C ASN A 9 8.65 -2.74 10.43
N LYS A 10 7.47 -2.27 10.84
CA LYS A 10 6.78 -2.71 12.05
C LYS A 10 5.71 -3.77 11.81
N VAL A 11 5.24 -3.92 10.58
CA VAL A 11 4.25 -4.95 10.20
C VAL A 11 4.90 -6.20 9.64
N THR A 12 4.29 -7.37 9.84
CA THR A 12 4.67 -8.60 9.15
C THR A 12 4.36 -8.50 7.66
N THR A 13 5.02 -9.31 6.84
CA THR A 13 4.75 -9.36 5.39
C THR A 13 3.29 -9.71 5.10
N ILE A 14 2.68 -10.59 5.89
CA ILE A 14 1.28 -11.01 5.70
C ILE A 14 0.33 -9.85 6.00
N GLU A 15 0.50 -9.16 7.13
CA GLU A 15 -0.30 -7.98 7.49
C GLU A 15 -0.15 -6.87 6.46
N ALA A 16 1.07 -6.63 5.97
CA ALA A 16 1.36 -5.63 4.96
C ALA A 16 0.61 -5.92 3.64
N ILE A 17 0.63 -7.17 3.18
CA ILE A 17 -0.10 -7.60 1.97
C ILE A 17 -1.61 -7.46 2.16
N SER A 18 -2.14 -7.90 3.31
CA SER A 18 -3.56 -7.81 3.63
C SER A 18 -4.05 -6.35 3.65
N TRP A 19 -3.30 -5.46 4.30
CA TRP A 19 -3.62 -4.03 4.33
C TRP A 19 -3.61 -3.40 2.92
N TYR A 20 -2.54 -3.65 2.15
CA TYR A 20 -2.40 -3.07 0.81
C TYR A 20 -3.50 -3.53 -0.14
N THR A 21 -3.83 -4.82 -0.13
CA THR A 21 -4.91 -5.37 -0.96
C THR A 21 -6.26 -4.76 -0.59
N GLY A 22 -6.55 -4.56 0.70
CA GLY A 22 -7.75 -3.85 1.16
C GLY A 22 -7.80 -2.42 0.64
N LYS A 23 -6.69 -1.67 0.72
CA LYS A 23 -6.62 -0.29 0.21
C LYS A 23 -6.75 -0.19 -1.30
N VAL A 24 -6.14 -1.10 -2.06
CA VAL A 24 -6.32 -1.15 -3.52
C VAL A 24 -7.78 -1.41 -3.88
N ALA A 25 -8.44 -2.35 -3.20
CA ALA A 25 -9.86 -2.61 -3.42
C ALA A 25 -10.71 -1.38 -3.12
N GLU A 26 -10.42 -0.65 -2.04
CA GLU A 26 -11.10 0.60 -1.68
C GLU A 26 -10.95 1.67 -2.77
N VAL A 27 -9.72 1.96 -3.21
CA VAL A 27 -9.49 3.05 -4.19
C VAL A 27 -9.99 2.72 -5.59
N THR A 28 -10.02 1.43 -5.95
CA THR A 28 -10.48 0.99 -7.28
C THR A 28 -12.00 0.77 -7.35
N GLN A 29 -12.71 0.87 -6.22
CA GLN A 29 -14.17 0.80 -6.22
C GLN A 29 -14.76 1.87 -7.12
N LYS A 30 -15.71 1.46 -7.97
CA LYS A 30 -16.34 2.32 -8.99
C LYS A 30 -16.89 3.62 -8.40
N LYS A 31 -17.47 3.59 -7.20
CA LYS A 31 -17.97 4.79 -6.50
C LYS A 31 -16.88 5.83 -6.25
N HIS A 32 -15.70 5.42 -5.78
CA HIS A 32 -14.59 6.31 -5.44
C HIS A 32 -13.86 6.80 -6.69
N ARG A 33 -13.77 5.96 -7.72
CA ARG A 33 -13.22 6.34 -9.02
C ARG A 33 -14.05 7.41 -9.71
N ILE A 34 -15.38 7.26 -9.73
CA ILE A 34 -16.27 8.24 -10.38
C ILE A 34 -16.34 9.54 -9.59
N ALA A 35 -16.35 9.45 -8.26
CA ALA A 35 -16.40 10.63 -7.39
C ALA A 35 -15.05 11.37 -7.25
N GLY A 36 -13.96 10.84 -7.82
CA GLY A 36 -12.62 11.42 -7.65
C GLY A 36 -12.19 11.48 -6.18
N THR A 37 -12.64 10.54 -5.35
CA THR A 37 -12.48 10.58 -3.88
C THR A 37 -11.01 10.53 -3.46
N PHE A 38 -10.17 9.82 -4.21
CA PHE A 38 -8.74 9.70 -3.95
C PHE A 38 -7.96 10.52 -4.98
N SER A 39 -7.06 11.37 -4.48
CA SER A 39 -6.18 12.15 -5.35
C SER A 39 -5.13 11.25 -6.01
N GLU A 40 -4.60 11.69 -7.16
CA GLU A 40 -3.44 11.02 -7.77
C GLU A 40 -2.25 10.94 -6.81
N GLY A 41 -2.06 11.96 -5.96
CA GLY A 41 -1.03 11.96 -4.91
C GLY A 41 -1.21 10.80 -3.92
N TYR A 42 -2.44 10.49 -3.51
CA TYR A 42 -2.73 9.33 -2.65
C TYR A 42 -2.39 8.02 -3.37
N ILE A 43 -2.79 7.88 -4.64
CA ILE A 43 -2.52 6.67 -5.44
C ILE A 43 -1.02 6.46 -5.62
N ASN A 44 -0.28 7.53 -5.94
CA ASN A 44 1.17 7.48 -6.08
C ASN A 44 1.86 7.10 -4.77
N ALA A 45 1.39 7.64 -3.64
CA ALA A 45 1.93 7.31 -2.34
C ALA A 45 1.63 5.85 -1.93
N LEU A 46 0.46 5.31 -2.29
CA LEU A 46 0.12 3.89 -2.12
C LEU A 46 1.04 2.98 -2.96
N LEU A 47 1.37 3.39 -4.19
CA LEU A 47 2.34 2.68 -5.05
C LEU A 47 3.76 2.73 -4.49
N ALA A 48 4.20 3.86 -3.98
CA ALA A 48 5.51 4.01 -3.32
C ALA A 48 5.62 3.09 -2.09
N TRP A 49 4.55 3.02 -1.29
CA TRP A 49 4.47 2.11 -0.15
C TRP A 49 4.61 0.64 -0.58
N LYS A 50 3.95 0.23 -1.68
CA LYS A 50 4.10 -1.12 -2.27
C LYS A 50 5.55 -1.43 -2.66
N GLN A 51 6.25 -0.46 -3.24
CA GLN A 51 7.66 -0.63 -3.60
C GLN A 51 8.52 -0.87 -2.37
N GLY A 52 8.28 -0.15 -1.27
CA GLY A 52 8.95 -0.40 0.02
C GLY A 52 8.72 -1.82 0.55
N LEU A 53 7.50 -2.34 0.45
CA LEU A 53 7.19 -3.72 0.83
C LEU A 53 7.94 -4.73 -0.04
N ASN A 54 8.01 -4.51 -1.35
CA ASN A 54 8.75 -5.39 -2.26
C ASN A 54 10.25 -5.42 -1.93
N SER A 55 10.85 -4.27 -1.59
CA SER A 55 12.25 -4.20 -1.16
C SER A 55 12.48 -5.01 0.12
N LYS A 56 11.63 -4.84 1.14
CA LYS A 56 11.69 -5.63 2.38
C LYS A 56 11.59 -7.15 2.11
N ILE A 57 10.68 -7.57 1.23
CA ILE A 57 10.54 -8.99 0.86
C ILE A 57 11.80 -9.50 0.14
N ALA A 58 12.37 -8.70 -0.77
CA ALA A 58 13.59 -9.07 -1.49
C ALA A 58 14.80 -9.21 -0.55
N GLU A 59 14.94 -8.32 0.43
CA GLU A 59 15.98 -8.39 1.46
C GLU A 59 15.84 -9.64 2.33
N ALA A 60 14.62 -9.94 2.78
CA ALA A 60 14.34 -11.16 3.54
C ALA A 60 14.70 -12.44 2.75
N ARG A 61 14.45 -12.44 1.43
CA ARG A 61 14.80 -13.57 0.54
C ARG A 61 16.30 -13.72 0.30
N ARG A 62 17.07 -12.64 0.27
CA ARG A 62 18.55 -12.69 0.13
C ARG A 62 19.25 -13.17 1.40
N SER A 63 18.56 -13.08 2.54
CA SER A 63 19.10 -13.46 3.85
C SER A 63 18.82 -14.92 4.22
N LEU A 64 18.16 -15.67 3.34
CA LEU A 64 17.89 -17.12 3.42
C LEU A 64 18.94 -17.89 2.61
#